data_AF-A0A7X7IBZ3-F1
#
_entry.id   AF-A0A7X7IBZ3-F1
#
_cell.length_a   1.000
_cell.length_b   1.000
_cell.length_c   1.000
_cell.angle_alpha   90.00
_cell.angle_beta   90.00
_cell.angle_gamma   90.00
#
_symmetry.space_group_name_H-M   'P 1'
#
loop_
_entity.id
_entity.type
_entity.pdbx_description
1 polymer ?
#
loop_
_entity_poly.entity_id
_entity_poly.type
_entity_poly.pdbx_seq_one_letter_code
_entity_poly.pdbx_strand_id
1 'polypeptide(L)'
;MKTPILLHIPHSSLNIPKAVRDMLCVSEAELERELLRMTDRYTDILFDLPTISTHSIIYPVSRLVVDPERFEDDEKEPMAAIGMGVIYTATSQKTLLRTRPDACERTKLLDSWYRPHHRRFSEAVAELLNEAGQVLIIDCHSFASRPLPYELNQDKDRPDICIGTDAFHTPKWLLDSVTDAFLKLGYTVAVNHPFAGTIVPMAYYQQEPQVR
;
A
#
# COMPACT_ATOMS: atom_id res chain seq x y z
N MET A 1 -26.49 8.17 -9.64
CA MET A 1 -25.52 8.92 -8.81
C MET A 1 -24.12 8.53 -9.25
N LYS A 2 -23.17 9.47 -9.29
CA LYS A 2 -21.76 9.18 -9.65
C LYS A 2 -21.13 8.38 -8.50
N THR A 3 -20.43 7.29 -8.81
CA THR A 3 -19.68 6.52 -7.80
C THR A 3 -18.54 7.39 -7.25
N PRO A 4 -18.47 7.65 -5.94
CA PRO A 4 -17.33 8.32 -5.34
C PRO A 4 -16.08 7.46 -5.45
N ILE A 5 -14.94 8.12 -5.64
CA ILE A 5 -13.62 7.49 -5.71
C ILE A 5 -12.86 7.88 -4.46
N LEU A 6 -12.34 6.90 -3.72
CA LEU A 6 -11.44 7.08 -2.59
C LEU A 6 -10.03 6.65 -3.01
N LEU A 7 -9.09 7.60 -2.98
CA LEU A 7 -7.68 7.30 -3.25
C LEU A 7 -7.00 6.91 -1.94
N HIS A 8 -6.38 5.74 -1.90
CA HIS A 8 -5.55 5.31 -0.79
C HIS A 8 -4.08 5.42 -1.19
N ILE A 9 -3.28 6.23 -0.49
CA ILE A 9 -1.87 6.47 -0.83
C ILE A 9 -1.01 6.06 0.38
N PRO A 10 -0.61 4.78 0.46
CA PRO A 10 -0.01 4.23 1.67
C PRO A 10 1.49 4.49 1.80
N HIS A 11 2.22 4.71 0.71
CA HIS A 11 3.70 4.58 0.70
C HIS A 11 4.46 5.78 0.15
N SER A 12 3.83 6.95 -0.01
CA SER A 12 4.48 8.16 -0.56
C SER A 12 5.38 8.91 0.43
N SER A 13 5.15 8.76 1.74
CA SER A 13 5.85 9.54 2.77
C SER A 13 7.30 9.08 2.99
N LEU A 14 8.19 10.06 3.16
CA LEU A 14 9.58 9.87 3.57
C LEU A 14 9.78 10.07 5.08
N ASN A 15 8.73 10.49 5.79
CA ASN A 15 8.83 10.91 7.18
C ASN A 15 9.12 9.71 8.10
N ILE A 16 10.25 9.75 8.80
CA ILE A 16 10.60 8.81 9.86
C ILE A 16 10.74 9.63 11.16
N PRO A 17 9.82 9.48 12.13
CA PRO A 17 9.93 10.17 13.41
C PRO A 17 11.27 9.87 14.10
N LYS A 18 11.88 10.87 14.74
CA LYS A 18 13.19 10.71 15.40
C LYS A 18 13.26 9.47 16.32
N ALA A 19 12.22 9.26 17.13
CA ALA A 19 12.15 8.11 18.03
C ALA A 19 12.25 6.76 17.30
N VAL A 20 11.70 6.66 16.08
CA VAL A 20 11.79 5.46 15.24
C VAL A 20 13.14 5.41 14.53
N ARG A 21 13.67 6.56 14.07
CA ARG A 21 15.01 6.65 13.49
C ARG A 21 16.07 6.09 14.44
N ASP A 22 15.97 6.40 15.73
CA ASP A 22 16.89 5.93 16.78
C ASP A 22 16.82 4.39 16.97
N MET A 23 15.75 3.73 16.51
CA MET A 23 15.60 2.26 16.53
C MET A 23 16.22 1.57 15.30
N LEU A 24 16.56 2.31 14.24
CA LEU A 24 17.09 1.75 12.99
C LEU A 24 18.60 1.51 13.12
N CYS A 25 19.05 0.32 12.72
CA CYS A 25 20.45 -0.12 12.77
C CYS A 25 21.27 0.26 11.53
N VAL A 26 20.76 1.16 10.69
CA VAL A 26 21.39 1.60 9.44
C VAL A 26 21.96 3.02 9.56
N SER A 27 23.04 3.29 8.85
CA SER A 27 23.57 4.66 8.68
C SER A 27 22.61 5.55 7.90
N GLU A 28 22.78 6.87 7.97
CA GLU A 28 21.97 7.82 7.18
C GLU A 28 22.03 7.52 5.68
N ALA A 29 23.23 7.26 5.14
CA ALA A 29 23.41 6.95 3.73
C ALA A 29 22.74 5.63 3.31
N GLU A 30 22.66 4.65 4.22
CA GLU A 30 21.92 3.41 3.97
C GLU A 30 20.41 3.64 4.03
N LEU A 31 19.94 4.44 4.99
CA LEU A 31 18.54 4.80 5.12
C LEU A 31 18.03 5.58 3.91
N GLU A 32 18.79 6.55 3.41
CA GLU A 32 18.44 7.31 2.20
C GLU A 32 18.29 6.39 0.97
N ARG A 33 19.19 5.41 0.82
CA ARG A 33 19.10 4.39 -0.24
C ARG A 33 17.89 3.49 -0.07
N GLU A 34 17.56 3.13 1.16
CA GLU A 34 16.41 2.29 1.45
C GLU A 34 15.09 3.02 1.20
N LEU A 35 14.99 4.28 1.64
CA LEU A 35 13.87 5.18 1.32
C LEU A 35 13.71 5.38 -0.19
N LEU A 36 14.80 5.44 -0.95
CA LEU A 36 14.72 5.51 -2.41
C LEU A 36 14.09 4.25 -3.04
N ARG A 37 14.31 3.06 -2.45
CA ARG A 37 13.79 1.79 -2.97
C ARG A 37 12.38 1.48 -2.51
N MET A 38 12.06 1.85 -1.27
CA MET A 38 10.84 1.40 -0.59
C MET A 38 9.71 2.42 -0.57
N THR A 39 9.98 3.68 -0.92
CA THR A 39 8.94 4.71 -1.02
C THR A 39 8.37 4.71 -2.43
N ASP A 40 7.04 4.68 -2.51
CA ASP A 40 6.29 4.88 -3.74
C ASP A 40 6.28 6.38 -4.06
N ARG A 41 7.44 6.90 -4.48
CA ARG A 41 7.69 8.34 -4.57
C ARG A 41 6.72 9.01 -5.53
N TYR A 42 6.19 10.15 -5.10
CA TYR A 42 5.32 11.02 -5.87
C TYR A 42 3.96 10.41 -6.24
N THR A 43 3.55 9.28 -5.64
CA THR A 43 2.17 8.77 -5.86
C THR A 43 1.12 9.73 -5.32
N ASP A 44 1.43 10.48 -4.26
CA ASP A 44 0.59 11.57 -3.76
C ASP A 44 0.38 12.69 -4.79
N ILE A 45 1.38 12.97 -5.63
CA ILE A 45 1.28 13.97 -6.70
C ILE A 45 0.64 13.36 -7.95
N LEU A 46 1.05 12.14 -8.32
CA LEU A 46 0.59 11.45 -9.54
C LEU A 46 -0.92 11.19 -9.51
N PHE A 47 -1.45 10.85 -8.34
CA PHE A 47 -2.86 10.54 -8.15
C PHE A 47 -3.69 11.75 -7.66
N ASP A 48 -3.08 12.93 -7.44
CA ASP A 48 -3.81 14.15 -7.08
C ASP A 48 -4.64 14.67 -8.28
N LEU A 49 -5.83 14.09 -8.43
CA LEU A 49 -6.77 14.36 -9.52
C LEU A 49 -8.06 14.97 -8.96
N PRO A 50 -8.04 16.24 -8.52
CA PRO A 50 -9.16 16.89 -7.81
C PRO A 50 -10.43 17.00 -8.66
N THR A 51 -10.32 16.91 -9.98
CA THR A 51 -11.46 16.89 -10.91
C THR A 51 -12.21 15.55 -10.90
N ILE A 52 -11.57 14.48 -10.42
CA ILE A 52 -12.08 13.10 -10.47
C ILE A 52 -12.44 12.60 -9.08
N SER A 53 -11.58 12.85 -8.08
CA SER A 53 -11.80 12.52 -6.68
C SER A 53 -11.51 13.72 -5.78
N THR A 54 -12.31 13.87 -4.73
CA THR A 54 -12.07 14.83 -3.64
C THR A 54 -11.62 14.13 -2.35
N HIS A 55 -11.49 12.80 -2.35
CA HIS A 55 -11.24 12.00 -1.15
C HIS A 55 -9.93 11.22 -1.31
N SER A 56 -8.94 11.58 -0.49
CA SER A 56 -7.64 10.89 -0.43
C SER A 56 -7.25 10.59 1.01
N ILE A 57 -6.76 9.38 1.24
CA ILE A 57 -6.23 8.92 2.52
C ILE A 57 -4.74 8.65 2.32
N ILE A 58 -3.91 9.65 2.68
CA ILE A 58 -2.45 9.58 2.56
C ILE A 58 -1.87 9.15 3.90
N TYR A 59 -1.00 8.14 3.90
CA TYR A 59 -0.30 7.68 5.11
C TYR A 59 0.82 8.66 5.50
N PRO A 60 0.90 9.09 6.78
CA PRO A 60 1.73 10.23 7.15
C PRO A 60 3.22 9.90 7.33
N VAL A 61 3.60 8.64 7.44
CA VAL A 61 4.98 8.19 7.71
C VAL A 61 5.46 7.19 6.66
N SER A 62 6.77 7.04 6.54
CA SER A 62 7.36 6.02 5.68
C SER A 62 6.94 4.62 6.13
N ARG A 63 6.73 3.71 5.18
CA ARG A 63 6.48 2.29 5.46
C ARG A 63 7.59 1.60 6.26
N LEU A 64 8.80 2.20 6.29
CA LEU A 64 9.90 1.73 7.13
C LEU A 64 9.63 1.94 8.64
N VAL A 65 8.70 2.84 8.99
CA VAL A 65 8.21 3.01 10.37
C VAL A 65 7.30 1.83 10.71
N VAL A 66 6.18 1.75 9.98
CA VAL A 66 5.17 0.70 10.01
C VAL A 66 4.54 0.66 8.62
N ASP A 67 4.30 -0.52 8.07
CA ASP A 67 3.69 -0.68 6.76
C ASP A 67 2.16 -0.88 6.89
N PRO A 68 1.31 0.03 6.39
CA PRO A 68 -0.14 -0.12 6.46
C PRO A 68 -0.69 -1.19 5.50
N GLU A 69 0.13 -1.71 4.58
CA GLU A 69 -0.27 -2.73 3.58
C GLU A 69 0.22 -4.15 3.97
N ARG A 70 0.24 -4.42 5.27
CA ARG A 70 0.67 -5.69 5.87
C ARG A 70 -0.28 -6.06 6.99
N PHE A 71 -0.54 -7.34 7.18
CA PHE A 71 -1.39 -7.75 8.30
C PHE A 71 -0.70 -7.48 9.64
N GLU A 72 -1.49 -6.96 10.60
CA GLU A 72 -1.03 -6.70 11.97
C GLU A 72 -0.55 -7.98 12.67
N ASP A 73 -1.10 -9.13 12.30
CA ASP A 73 -0.73 -10.44 12.82
C ASP A 73 0.37 -11.06 11.92
N ASP A 74 1.60 -11.13 12.43
CA ASP A 74 2.75 -11.65 11.69
C ASP A 74 2.55 -13.13 11.29
N GLU A 75 1.72 -13.90 11.98
CA GLU A 75 1.42 -15.30 11.61
C GLU A 75 0.56 -15.39 10.35
N LYS A 76 -0.15 -14.32 10.01
CA LYS A 76 -1.00 -14.20 8.82
C LYS A 76 -0.34 -13.40 7.70
N GLU A 77 0.84 -12.84 7.94
CA GLU A 77 1.59 -12.01 6.99
C GLU A 77 2.78 -12.79 6.41
N PRO A 78 2.69 -13.31 5.18
CA PRO A 78 3.78 -14.11 4.57
C PRO A 78 5.12 -13.38 4.54
N MET A 79 5.11 -12.06 4.36
CA MET A 79 6.32 -11.25 4.28
C MET A 79 7.00 -11.06 5.64
N ALA A 80 6.32 -11.34 6.76
CA ALA A 80 6.89 -11.27 8.10
C ALA A 80 8.04 -12.26 8.30
N ALA A 81 7.98 -13.44 7.66
CA ALA A 81 9.01 -14.48 7.74
C ALA A 81 10.38 -14.03 7.19
N ILE A 82 10.40 -13.06 6.27
CA ILE A 82 11.62 -12.48 5.70
C ILE A 82 11.91 -11.07 6.22
N GLY A 83 11.27 -10.68 7.33
CA GLY A 83 11.50 -9.39 7.98
C GLY A 83 10.81 -8.21 7.28
N MET A 84 9.81 -8.46 6.44
CA MET A 84 9.06 -7.46 5.66
C MET A 84 7.56 -7.45 6.04
N GLY A 85 7.22 -7.75 7.30
CA GLY A 85 5.85 -7.73 7.85
C GLY A 85 5.35 -6.32 8.20
N VAL A 86 4.36 -6.16 9.08
CA VAL A 86 3.83 -4.82 9.45
C VAL A 86 4.91 -3.89 10.02
N ILE A 87 5.93 -4.45 10.67
CA ILE A 87 7.10 -3.75 11.15
C ILE A 87 8.31 -4.44 10.54
N TYR A 88 8.96 -3.78 9.57
CA TYR A 88 10.13 -4.35 8.91
C TYR A 88 11.30 -4.50 9.86
N THR A 89 11.94 -5.66 9.87
CA THR A 89 13.23 -5.91 10.54
C THR A 89 14.36 -6.06 9.52
N ALA A 90 14.02 -6.25 8.24
CA ALA A 90 14.95 -6.34 7.13
C ALA A 90 14.78 -5.17 6.15
N THR A 91 15.83 -4.87 5.40
CA THR A 91 15.81 -3.96 4.24
C THR A 91 15.35 -4.69 2.99
N SER A 92 15.13 -3.94 1.92
CA SER A 92 14.91 -4.41 0.54
C SER A 92 15.99 -5.39 0.06
N GLN A 93 17.21 -5.28 0.61
CA GLN A 93 18.36 -6.13 0.30
C GLN A 93 18.49 -7.33 1.24
N LYS A 94 17.49 -7.58 2.10
CA LYS A 94 17.50 -8.64 3.14
C LYS A 94 18.60 -8.48 4.18
N THR A 95 19.08 -7.26 4.41
CA THR A 95 20.01 -6.93 5.50
C THR A 95 19.24 -6.40 6.72
N LEU A 96 19.87 -6.34 7.89
CA LEU A 96 19.24 -5.83 9.12
C LEU A 96 18.83 -4.35 8.95
N LEU A 97 17.55 -4.04 9.13
CA LEU A 97 17.02 -2.67 9.24
C LEU A 97 16.91 -2.24 10.70
N ARG A 98 16.32 -3.10 11.54
CA ARG A 98 16.20 -2.93 12.99
C ARG A 98 16.05 -4.29 13.66
N THR A 99 16.39 -4.38 14.94
CA THR A 99 16.05 -5.55 15.75
C THR A 99 14.53 -5.70 15.86
N ARG A 100 14.06 -6.93 16.06
CA ARG A 100 12.63 -7.18 16.29
C ARG A 100 12.20 -6.41 17.55
N PRO A 101 11.19 -5.51 17.47
CA PRO A 101 10.74 -4.79 18.64
C PRO A 101 10.10 -5.75 19.64
N ASP A 102 10.18 -5.38 20.92
CA ASP A 102 9.43 -6.08 21.95
C ASP A 102 7.91 -5.82 21.83
N ALA A 103 7.11 -6.50 22.66
CA ALA A 103 5.65 -6.37 22.62
C ALA A 103 5.15 -4.94 22.93
N CYS A 104 5.85 -4.21 23.80
CA CYS A 104 5.49 -2.85 24.18
C CYS A 104 5.81 -1.88 23.04
N GLU A 105 7.00 -1.98 22.45
CA GLU A 105 7.43 -1.20 21.30
C GLU A 105 6.55 -1.44 20.08
N ARG A 106 6.25 -2.72 19.78
CA ARG A 106 5.32 -3.09 18.70
C ARG A 106 3.96 -2.44 18.90
N THR A 107 3.38 -2.56 20.09
CA THR A 107 2.07 -1.98 20.41
C THR A 107 2.08 -0.46 20.22
N LYS A 108 3.10 0.23 20.72
CA LYS A 108 3.25 1.69 20.55
C LYS A 108 3.31 2.10 19.08
N LEU A 109 4.08 1.39 18.26
CA LEU A 109 4.19 1.67 16.82
C LEU A 109 2.84 1.50 16.11
N LEU A 110 2.13 0.40 16.39
CA LEU A 110 0.83 0.10 15.78
C LEU A 110 -0.25 1.10 16.22
N ASP A 111 -0.31 1.45 17.50
CA ASP A 111 -1.26 2.42 18.04
C ASP A 111 -0.99 3.86 17.56
N SER A 112 0.27 4.19 17.28
CA SER A 112 0.63 5.53 16.80
C SER A 112 0.30 5.74 15.33
N TRP A 113 0.47 4.72 14.49
CA TRP A 113 0.48 4.90 13.03
C TRP A 113 -0.45 3.96 12.28
N TYR A 114 -0.48 2.68 12.60
CA TYR A 114 -1.24 1.67 11.84
C TYR A 114 -2.75 1.74 12.11
N ARG A 115 -3.14 1.50 13.37
CA ARG A 115 -4.56 1.39 13.75
C ARG A 115 -5.33 2.69 13.51
N PRO A 116 -4.78 3.90 13.79
CA PRO A 116 -5.46 5.15 13.44
C PRO A 116 -5.67 5.33 11.93
N HIS A 117 -4.71 4.93 11.10
CA HIS A 117 -4.84 5.02 9.65
C HIS A 117 -5.92 4.10 9.10
N HIS A 118 -5.94 2.82 9.52
CA HIS A 118 -6.98 1.89 9.10
C HIS A 118 -8.37 2.29 9.62
N ARG A 119 -8.46 2.92 10.80
CA ARG A 119 -9.71 3.49 11.30
C ARG A 119 -10.21 4.60 10.37
N ARG A 120 -9.36 5.58 10.06
CA ARG A 120 -9.69 6.69 9.15
C ARG A 120 -10.07 6.19 7.76
N PHE A 121 -9.35 5.19 7.24
CA PHE A 121 -9.67 4.56 5.96
C PHE A 121 -11.04 3.89 5.99
N SER A 122 -11.33 3.10 7.04
CA SER A 122 -12.63 2.44 7.21
C SER A 122 -13.79 3.43 7.36
N GLU A 123 -13.59 4.50 8.14
CA GLU A 123 -14.57 5.57 8.33
C GLU A 123 -14.87 6.28 7.00
N ALA A 124 -13.86 6.65 6.22
CA ALA A 124 -14.04 7.27 4.91
C ALA A 124 -14.80 6.35 3.92
N VAL A 125 -14.49 5.05 3.89
CA VAL A 125 -15.23 4.07 3.08
C VAL A 125 -16.69 3.99 3.54
N ALA A 126 -16.94 3.93 4.85
CA ALA A 126 -18.29 3.85 5.41
C ALA A 126 -19.13 5.10 5.07
N GLU A 127 -18.55 6.29 5.19
CA GLU A 127 -19.19 7.57 4.84
C GLU A 127 -19.62 7.59 3.36
N LEU A 128 -18.66 7.32 2.45
CA LEU A 128 -18.93 7.33 1.01
C LEU A 128 -19.93 6.25 0.59
N LEU A 129 -19.84 5.07 1.19
CA LEU A 129 -20.78 3.99 0.95
C LEU A 129 -22.20 4.36 1.41
N ASN A 130 -22.36 4.95 2.60
CA ASN A 130 -23.66 5.38 3.12
C ASN A 130 -24.29 6.49 2.27
N GLU A 131 -23.49 7.41 1.74
CA GLU A 131 -23.98 8.53 0.93
C GLU A 131 -24.37 8.13 -0.50
N ALA A 132 -23.57 7.29 -1.15
CA ALA A 132 -23.71 7.00 -2.58
C ALA A 132 -24.19 5.57 -2.89
N GLY A 133 -24.27 4.70 -1.88
CA GLY A 133 -24.61 3.29 -2.02
C GLY A 133 -23.52 2.43 -2.67
N GLN A 134 -22.35 3.01 -2.98
CA GLN A 134 -21.16 2.33 -3.51
C GLN A 134 -19.96 3.27 -3.43
N VAL A 135 -18.76 2.70 -3.43
CA VAL A 135 -17.49 3.44 -3.47
C VAL A 135 -16.47 2.66 -4.28
N LEU A 136 -15.65 3.36 -5.05
CA LEU A 136 -14.47 2.80 -5.72
C LEU A 136 -13.22 3.22 -4.97
N ILE A 137 -12.48 2.27 -4.43
CA ILE A 137 -11.16 2.44 -3.84
C ILE A 137 -10.13 2.27 -4.96
N ILE A 138 -9.17 3.19 -5.03
CA ILE A 138 -7.97 3.03 -5.85
C ILE A 138 -6.79 3.04 -4.91
N ASP A 139 -6.14 1.89 -4.79
CA ASP A 139 -4.94 1.71 -3.97
C ASP A 139 -3.70 2.12 -4.78
N CYS A 140 -3.16 3.28 -4.43
CA CYS A 140 -2.28 4.07 -5.28
C CYS A 140 -0.82 3.77 -5.00
N HIS A 141 -0.21 2.99 -5.90
CA HIS A 141 1.16 2.50 -5.75
C HIS A 141 2.05 2.84 -6.94
N SER A 142 3.36 2.70 -6.71
CA SER A 142 4.35 2.54 -7.77
C SER A 142 5.29 1.40 -7.37
N PHE A 143 6.04 0.85 -8.32
CA PHE A 143 6.97 -0.23 -8.04
C PHE A 143 8.29 -0.07 -8.79
N ALA A 144 9.34 -0.70 -8.28
CA ALA A 144 10.65 -0.68 -8.90
C ALA A 144 10.63 -1.32 -10.28
N SER A 145 11.28 -0.67 -11.25
CA SER A 145 11.42 -1.19 -12.63
C SER A 145 12.24 -2.47 -12.73
N ARG A 146 12.94 -2.85 -11.66
CA ARG A 146 13.63 -4.13 -11.52
C ARG A 146 13.26 -4.75 -10.17
N PRO A 147 13.16 -6.08 -10.09
CA PRO A 147 12.87 -6.77 -8.84
C PRO A 147 13.91 -6.44 -7.77
N LEU A 148 13.43 -6.03 -6.60
CA LEU A 148 14.25 -5.92 -5.41
C LEU A 148 14.46 -7.31 -4.79
N PRO A 149 15.59 -7.57 -4.09
CA PRO A 149 15.89 -8.90 -3.58
C PRO A 149 14.83 -9.49 -2.63
N TYR A 150 14.11 -8.66 -1.87
CA TYR A 150 13.04 -9.11 -0.96
C TYR A 150 11.78 -9.62 -1.67
N GLU A 151 11.56 -9.22 -2.92
CA GLU A 151 10.33 -9.55 -3.64
C GLU A 151 10.25 -11.04 -3.98
N LEU A 152 9.05 -11.62 -3.88
CA LEU A 152 8.82 -13.02 -4.24
C LEU A 152 8.92 -13.23 -5.74
N ASN A 153 8.46 -12.26 -6.52
CA ASN A 153 8.55 -12.25 -7.97
C ASN A 153 9.87 -11.60 -8.41
N GLN A 154 10.74 -12.40 -9.03
CA GLN A 154 12.05 -11.97 -9.54
C GLN A 154 12.06 -11.80 -11.07
N ASP A 155 10.90 -11.70 -11.70
CA ASP A 155 10.81 -11.38 -13.12
C ASP A 155 11.33 -9.96 -13.39
N LYS A 156 12.16 -9.87 -14.42
CA LYS A 156 12.78 -8.63 -14.88
C LYS A 156 11.94 -7.96 -15.96
N ASP A 157 11.07 -8.71 -16.62
CA ASP A 157 10.11 -8.16 -17.58
C ASP A 157 8.87 -7.70 -16.80
N ARG A 158 8.80 -6.40 -16.52
CA ARG A 158 7.73 -5.81 -15.70
C ARG A 158 6.85 -4.95 -16.59
N PRO A 159 5.51 -5.03 -16.43
CA PRO A 159 4.61 -4.15 -17.15
C PRO A 159 4.80 -2.70 -16.68
N ASP A 160 4.39 -1.74 -17.49
CA ASP A 160 4.29 -0.34 -17.09
C ASP A 160 3.19 -0.18 -16.03
N ILE A 161 2.09 -0.94 -16.17
CA ILE A 161 0.92 -0.90 -15.28
C ILE A 161 0.62 -2.30 -14.73
N CYS A 162 0.62 -2.41 -13.40
CA CYS A 162 0.13 -3.58 -12.67
C CYS A 162 -1.25 -3.25 -12.08
N ILE A 163 -2.28 -4.02 -12.45
CA ILE A 163 -3.62 -3.90 -11.86
C ILE A 163 -3.79 -5.02 -10.85
N GLY A 164 -3.67 -4.68 -9.57
CA GLY A 164 -4.03 -5.57 -8.46
C GLY A 164 -5.54 -5.66 -8.30
N THR A 165 -6.07 -6.85 -8.02
CA THR A 165 -7.52 -7.08 -7.94
C THR A 165 -7.89 -8.02 -6.81
N ASP A 166 -9.13 -7.93 -6.32
CA ASP A 166 -9.79 -8.98 -5.56
C ASP A 166 -11.03 -9.44 -6.34
N ALA A 167 -11.26 -10.76 -6.45
CA ALA A 167 -12.32 -11.30 -7.30
C ALA A 167 -13.74 -10.95 -6.83
N PHE A 168 -13.93 -10.64 -5.55
CA PHE A 168 -15.20 -10.23 -4.97
C PHE A 168 -15.43 -8.72 -5.16
N HIS A 169 -14.39 -7.91 -4.98
CA HIS A 169 -14.49 -6.44 -5.00
C HIS A 169 -14.26 -5.83 -6.38
N THR A 170 -13.51 -6.49 -7.27
CA THR A 170 -13.17 -6.00 -8.61
C THR A 170 -13.98 -6.71 -9.69
N PRO A 171 -15.17 -6.23 -10.06
CA PRO A 171 -15.99 -6.87 -11.10
C PRO A 171 -15.30 -6.81 -12.47
N LYS A 172 -15.50 -7.84 -13.29
CA LYS A 172 -14.82 -7.98 -14.59
C LYS A 172 -14.93 -6.74 -15.48
N TRP A 173 -16.10 -6.11 -15.54
CA TRP A 173 -16.30 -4.92 -16.38
C TRP A 173 -15.37 -3.75 -15.99
N LEU A 174 -15.05 -3.61 -14.70
CA LEU A 174 -14.17 -2.57 -14.18
C LEU A 174 -12.73 -2.88 -14.58
N LEU A 175 -12.30 -4.12 -14.36
CA LEU A 175 -10.97 -4.59 -14.76
C LEU A 175 -10.74 -4.43 -16.27
N ASP A 176 -11.70 -4.88 -17.10
CA ASP A 176 -11.63 -4.76 -18.55
C ASP A 176 -11.51 -3.28 -18.97
N SER A 177 -12.33 -2.40 -18.37
CA SER A 177 -12.35 -0.98 -18.72
C SER A 177 -11.02 -0.27 -18.41
N VAL A 178 -10.44 -0.55 -17.23
CA VAL A 178 -9.16 0.06 -16.83
C VAL A 178 -8.01 -0.50 -17.67
N THR A 179 -8.02 -1.81 -17.92
CA THR A 179 -7.00 -2.47 -18.76
C THR A 179 -7.02 -1.89 -20.18
N ASP A 180 -8.19 -1.82 -20.80
CA ASP A 180 -8.35 -1.28 -22.15
C ASP A 180 -7.92 0.19 -22.25
N ALA A 181 -8.18 0.99 -21.20
CA ALA A 181 -7.78 2.39 -21.18
C ALA A 181 -6.25 2.56 -21.25
N PHE A 182 -5.50 1.80 -20.45
CA PHE A 182 -4.04 1.84 -20.47
C PHE A 182 -3.45 1.23 -21.76
N LEU A 183 -4.01 0.13 -22.25
CA LEU A 183 -3.56 -0.48 -23.52
C LEU A 183 -3.73 0.48 -24.71
N LYS A 184 -4.85 1.22 -24.77
CA LYS A 184 -5.09 2.23 -25.82
C LYS A 184 -4.11 3.39 -25.77
N LEU A 185 -3.54 3.68 -24.60
CA LEU A 185 -2.48 4.68 -24.42
C LEU A 185 -1.08 4.13 -24.75
N GLY A 186 -0.96 2.84 -25.08
CA GLY A 186 0.29 2.20 -25.48
C GLY A 186 1.12 1.63 -24.33
N TYR A 187 0.57 1.57 -23.12
CA TYR A 187 1.23 0.94 -21.97
C TYR A 187 1.15 -0.58 -22.04
N THR A 188 2.17 -1.24 -21.52
CA THR A 188 2.09 -2.67 -21.17
C THR A 188 1.33 -2.82 -19.85
N VAL A 189 0.38 -3.76 -19.80
CA VAL A 189 -0.49 -3.96 -18.64
C VAL A 189 -0.48 -5.42 -18.24
N ALA A 190 -0.32 -5.70 -16.94
CA ALA A 190 -0.56 -7.03 -16.39
C ALA A 190 -1.51 -6.96 -15.18
N VAL A 191 -2.27 -8.03 -15.00
CA VAL A 191 -3.20 -8.18 -13.88
C VAL A 191 -2.54 -9.07 -12.84
N ASN A 192 -2.50 -8.61 -11.58
CA ASN A 192 -1.87 -9.31 -10.46
C ASN A 192 -0.41 -9.73 -10.71
N HIS A 193 0.35 -8.91 -11.46
CA HIS A 193 1.77 -9.16 -11.75
C HIS A 193 2.55 -7.84 -11.90
N PRO A 194 3.67 -7.64 -11.18
CA PRO A 194 4.32 -8.59 -10.28
C PRO A 194 3.65 -8.73 -8.90
N PHE A 195 2.73 -7.83 -8.56
CA PHE A 195 2.01 -7.83 -7.28
C PHE A 195 0.52 -8.11 -7.48
N ALA A 196 -0.10 -8.76 -6.50
CA ALA A 196 -1.51 -9.11 -6.52
C ALA A 196 -2.23 -8.54 -5.30
N GLY A 197 -3.54 -8.36 -5.43
CA GLY A 197 -4.41 -7.88 -4.36
C GLY A 197 -4.69 -6.38 -4.43
N THR A 198 -5.57 -5.94 -3.53
CA THR A 198 -5.99 -4.55 -3.32
C THR A 198 -6.42 -4.40 -1.88
N ILE A 199 -6.24 -3.22 -1.27
CA ILE A 199 -6.75 -2.98 0.08
C ILE A 199 -8.28 -2.83 0.09
N VAL A 200 -8.91 -3.45 1.09
CA VAL A 200 -10.32 -3.26 1.45
C VAL A 200 -10.42 -3.25 2.97
N PRO A 201 -11.20 -2.36 3.59
CA PRO A 201 -11.40 -2.43 5.04
C PRO A 201 -11.95 -3.81 5.45
N MET A 202 -11.38 -4.41 6.48
CA MET A 202 -11.70 -5.79 6.88
C MET A 202 -13.18 -6.02 7.18
N ALA A 203 -13.91 -4.98 7.60
CA ALA A 203 -15.36 -5.03 7.82
C ALA A 203 -16.17 -5.29 6.54
N TYR A 204 -15.62 -4.96 5.37
CA TYR A 204 -16.26 -5.11 4.06
C TYR A 204 -15.66 -6.23 3.21
N TYR A 205 -14.46 -6.69 3.56
CA TYR A 205 -13.74 -7.71 2.80
C TYR A 205 -14.58 -8.99 2.62
N GLN A 206 -14.83 -9.34 1.35
CA GLN A 206 -15.67 -10.46 0.91
C GLN A 206 -17.11 -10.45 1.45
N GLN A 207 -17.61 -9.29 1.86
CA GLN A 207 -18.95 -9.13 2.44
C GLN A 207 -19.78 -8.06 1.71
N GLU A 208 -19.15 -6.98 1.24
CA GLU A 208 -19.86 -5.85 0.63
C GLU A 208 -19.36 -5.55 -0.80
N PRO A 209 -20.04 -6.06 -1.85
CA PRO A 209 -19.58 -5.89 -3.24
C PRO A 209 -19.83 -4.48 -3.79
N GLN A 210 -20.49 -3.60 -3.03
CA GLN A 210 -20.61 -2.17 -3.34
C GLN A 210 -19.35 -1.37 -2.96
N VAL A 211 -18.46 -1.95 -2.14
CA VAL A 211 -17.10 -1.48 -1.92
C VAL A 211 -16.22 -2.13 -2.98
N ARG A 212 -15.78 -1.35 -3.96
CA ARG A 212 -15.01 -1.83 -5.11
C ARG A 212 -13.57 -1.40 -5.06
#